data_AF-A0AAW8CSF8-F1
#
_entry.id   AF-A0AAW8CSF8-F1
#
_cell.length_a   1.000
_cell.length_b   1.000
_cell.length_c   1.000
_cell.angle_alpha   90.00
_cell.angle_beta   90.00
_cell.angle_gamma   90.00
#
_symmetry.space_group_name_H-M   'P 1'
#
loop_
_entity.id
_entity.type
_entity.pdbx_description
1 polymer ?
#
loop_
_entity_poly.entity_id
_entity_poly.type
_entity_poly.pdbx_seq_one_letter_code
_entity_poly.pdbx_strand_id
1 'polypeptide(L)'
;MENIPATLWIAACAHRLRQRWHSVDVFELEDIARTLRRDARLRAMPPEEAADDWLRPLTEASAHAPAAPSNRLPPAHLPISP
;
A
#
# COMPACT_ATOMS: atom_id res chain seq x y z
N MET A 1 5.71 28.12 -13.74
CA MET A 1 5.66 26.99 -12.80
C MET A 1 4.72 25.97 -13.41
N GLU A 2 5.26 24.91 -14.03
CA GLU A 2 4.46 23.86 -14.69
C GLU A 2 3.46 23.29 -13.69
N ASN A 3 2.19 23.64 -13.86
CA ASN A 3 1.10 23.02 -13.13
C ASN A 3 0.88 21.65 -13.77
N ILE A 4 1.51 20.61 -13.20
CA ILE A 4 1.34 19.24 -13.68
C ILE A 4 -0.17 18.95 -13.76
N PRO A 5 -0.70 18.62 -14.96
CA PRO A 5 -2.13 18.40 -15.12
C PRO A 5 -2.58 17.26 -14.21
N ALA A 6 -3.81 17.37 -13.72
CA ALA A 6 -4.36 16.42 -12.76
C ALA A 6 -4.21 14.98 -13.20
N THR A 7 -4.52 14.73 -14.46
CA THR A 7 -4.41 13.43 -15.13
C THR A 7 -2.98 12.92 -15.17
N LEU A 8 -1.98 13.79 -15.41
CA LEU A 8 -0.58 13.38 -15.42
C LEU A 8 -0.06 13.06 -14.01
N TRP A 9 -0.47 13.85 -13.02
CA TRP A 9 -0.10 13.60 -11.62
C TRP A 9 -0.69 12.27 -11.13
N ILE A 10 -1.96 12.01 -11.46
CA ILE A 10 -2.65 10.75 -11.14
C ILE A 10 -1.98 9.56 -11.84
N ALA A 11 -1.74 9.65 -13.15
CA ALA A 11 -1.12 8.56 -13.92
C ALA A 11 0.31 8.24 -13.45
N ALA A 12 1.13 9.26 -13.16
CA ALA A 12 2.48 9.06 -12.64
C ALA A 12 2.47 8.43 -11.24
N CYS A 13 1.57 8.89 -10.36
CA CYS A 13 1.41 8.33 -9.02
C CYS A 13 0.92 6.87 -9.07
N ALA A 14 -0.10 6.58 -9.89
CA ALA A 14 -0.62 5.23 -10.08
C ALA A 14 0.44 4.28 -10.66
N HIS A 15 1.27 4.75 -11.59
CA HIS A 15 2.38 3.97 -12.12
C HIS A 15 3.42 3.61 -11.04
N ARG A 16 3.76 4.56 -10.16
CA ARG A 16 4.66 4.32 -9.02
C ARG A 16 4.06 3.31 -8.04
N LEU A 17 2.79 3.44 -7.70
CA LEU A 17 2.08 2.49 -6.84
C LEU A 17 2.05 1.08 -7.45
N ARG A 18 1.80 0.96 -8.77
CA ARG A 18 1.73 -0.33 -9.47
C ARG A 18 3.07 -1.07 -9.48
N GLN A 19 4.19 -0.37 -9.48
CA GLN A 19 5.51 -0.99 -9.37
C GLN A 19 5.71 -1.70 -8.03
N ARG A 20 5.07 -1.20 -6.96
CA ARG A 20 5.10 -1.82 -5.63
C ARG A 20 3.99 -2.86 -5.47
N TRP A 21 2.79 -2.57 -5.97
CA TRP A 21 1.56 -3.34 -5.81
C TRP A 21 1.06 -3.84 -7.15
N HIS A 22 1.72 -4.87 -7.69
CA HIS A 22 1.37 -5.40 -9.01
C HIS A 22 0.03 -6.15 -9.05
N SER A 23 -0.45 -6.61 -7.89
CA SER A 23 -1.72 -7.35 -7.76
C SER A 23 -2.96 -6.44 -7.69
N VAL A 24 -2.78 -5.13 -7.53
CA VAL A 24 -3.88 -4.15 -7.48
C VAL A 24 -4.09 -3.59 -8.88
N ASP A 25 -5.36 -3.46 -9.27
CA ASP A 25 -5.71 -2.97 -10.60
C ASP A 25 -5.30 -1.49 -10.79
N VAL A 26 -4.94 -1.12 -12.02
CA VAL A 26 -4.52 0.24 -12.35
C VAL A 26 -5.64 1.26 -12.09
N PHE A 27 -6.91 0.91 -12.31
CA PHE A 27 -8.04 1.81 -12.06
C PHE A 27 -8.22 2.12 -10.56
N GLU A 28 -8.03 1.11 -9.69
CA GLU A 28 -8.03 1.32 -8.24
C GLU A 28 -6.88 2.24 -7.80
N LEU A 29 -5.69 2.04 -8.38
CA LEU A 29 -4.53 2.89 -8.10
C LEU A 29 -4.72 4.33 -8.59
N GLU A 30 -5.39 4.54 -9.72
CA GLU A 30 -5.73 5.88 -10.20
C GLU A 30 -6.76 6.58 -9.29
N ASP A 31 -7.75 5.86 -8.76
CA ASP A 31 -8.71 6.42 -7.80
C ASP A 31 -8.04 6.80 -6.47
N ILE A 32 -7.14 5.93 -5.96
CA ILE A 32 -6.30 6.23 -4.80
C ILE A 32 -5.43 7.46 -5.09
N ALA A 33 -4.74 7.52 -6.23
CA ALA A 33 -3.91 8.66 -6.62
C ALA A 33 -4.73 9.96 -6.74
N ARG A 34 -5.96 9.89 -7.23
CA ARG A 34 -6.89 11.03 -7.27
C ARG A 34 -7.25 11.52 -5.87
N THR A 35 -7.42 10.60 -4.93
CA THR A 35 -7.66 10.89 -3.52
C THR A 35 -6.42 11.51 -2.86
N LEU A 36 -5.23 10.94 -3.08
CA LEU A 36 -3.96 11.48 -2.59
C LEU A 36 -3.70 12.90 -3.10
N ARG A 37 -4.04 13.20 -4.36
CA ARG A 37 -3.87 14.53 -4.94
C ARG A 37 -4.78 15.59 -4.30
N ARG A 38 -5.89 15.20 -3.68
CA ARG A 38 -6.75 16.14 -2.93
C ARG A 38 -6.08 16.59 -1.63
N ASP A 39 -5.14 15.81 -1.13
CA ASP A 39 -4.39 16.12 0.07
C ASP A 39 -3.37 17.22 -0.22
N ALA A 40 -3.48 18.35 0.49
CA ALA A 40 -2.64 19.51 0.25
C ALA A 40 -1.15 19.22 0.52
N ARG A 41 -0.86 18.32 1.47
CA ARG A 41 0.50 17.91 1.81
C ARG A 41 1.15 17.12 0.67
N LEU A 42 0.43 16.15 0.12
CA LEU A 42 0.91 15.30 -0.97
C LEU A 42 0.92 16.05 -2.30
N ARG A 43 -0.08 16.90 -2.56
CA ARG A 43 -0.12 17.74 -3.75
C ARG A 43 1.03 18.76 -3.82
N ALA A 44 1.58 19.15 -2.67
CA ALA A 44 2.73 20.06 -2.63
C ALA A 44 4.03 19.38 -3.12
N MET A 45 4.06 18.06 -3.23
CA MET A 45 5.21 17.26 -3.66
C MET A 45 4.93 16.56 -5.00
N PRO A 46 6.00 16.14 -5.73
CA PRO A 46 5.83 15.39 -6.97
C PRO A 46 5.14 14.04 -6.72
N PRO A 47 4.45 13.48 -7.73
CA PRO A 47 3.64 12.27 -7.57
C PRO A 47 4.45 11.04 -7.13
N GLU A 48 5.74 11.00 -7.46
CA GLU A 48 6.65 9.94 -7.03
C GLU A 48 6.90 10.00 -5.52
N GLU A 49 7.22 11.19 -4.99
CA GLU A 49 7.44 11.42 -3.56
C GLU A 49 6.14 11.24 -2.76
N ALA A 50 5.00 11.70 -3.30
CA ALA A 50 3.70 11.52 -2.67
C ALA A 50 3.32 10.04 -2.54
N ALA A 51 3.59 9.23 -3.57
CA ALA A 51 3.38 7.79 -3.52
C ALA A 51 4.31 7.12 -2.49
N ASP A 52 5.58 7.53 -2.43
CA ASP A 52 6.54 7.00 -1.47
C ASP A 52 6.14 7.32 -0.03
N ASP A 53 5.77 8.59 0.25
CA ASP A 53 5.30 9.03 1.57
C ASP A 53 4.04 8.29 2.03
N TRP A 54 3.10 8.01 1.11
CA TRP A 54 1.92 7.21 1.40
C TRP A 54 2.24 5.72 1.65
N LEU A 55 3.27 5.18 0.98
CA LEU A 55 3.72 3.78 1.12
C LEU A 55 4.60 3.52 2.35
N ARG A 56 5.21 4.57 2.94
CA ARG A 56 6.05 4.47 4.16
C ARG A 56 5.35 3.73 5.31
N PRO A 57 4.16 4.12 5.78
CA PRO A 57 3.51 3.44 6.90
C PRO A 57 3.12 1.98 6.57
N LEU A 58 2.86 1.66 5.31
CA LEU A 58 2.51 0.30 4.87
C LEU A 58 3.74 -0.63 4.86
N THR A 59 4.91 -0.10 4.48
CA THR A 59 6.18 -0.84 4.55
C THR A 59 6.62 -1.04 5.99
N GLU A 60 6.45 -0.02 6.85
CA GLU A 60 6.74 -0.14 8.28
C GLU A 60 5.79 -1.11 8.96
N ALA A 61 4.48 -1.09 8.67
CA ALA A 61 3.53 -2.07 9.21
C ALA A 61 3.86 -3.51 8.77
N SER A 62 4.36 -3.70 7.55
CA SER A 62 4.80 -5.03 7.08
C SER A 62 6.12 -5.47 7.71
N ALA A 63 7.04 -4.55 8.01
CA ALA A 63 8.29 -4.84 8.70
C ALA A 63 8.12 -4.97 10.23
N HIS A 64 7.07 -4.35 10.78
CA HIS A 64 6.74 -4.37 12.20
C HIS A 64 5.71 -5.45 12.55
N ALA A 65 5.56 -6.50 11.74
CA ALA A 65 4.98 -7.73 12.27
C ALA A 65 5.92 -8.22 13.39
N PRO A 66 5.56 -8.06 14.69
CA PRO A 66 6.41 -8.62 15.73
C PRO A 66 6.35 -10.14 15.55
N ALA A 67 7.51 -10.77 15.60
CA ALA A 67 7.65 -12.21 15.69
C ALA A 67 6.57 -12.77 16.63
N ALA A 68 5.84 -13.77 16.13
CA ALA A 68 4.73 -14.43 16.80
C ALA A 68 4.89 -14.63 18.31
N PRO A 69 3.79 -14.58 19.08
CA PRO A 69 3.61 -15.45 20.21
C PRO A 69 2.58 -16.53 19.86
N SER A 70 3.04 -17.77 19.91
CA SER A 70 2.29 -18.85 20.58
C SER A 70 0.83 -19.08 20.17
N ASN A 71 0.60 -19.70 19.02
CA ASN A 71 -0.47 -20.71 18.97
C ASN A 71 0.10 -22.07 18.51
N ARG A 72 1.08 -22.55 19.26
CA ARG A 72 1.43 -23.97 19.28
C ARG A 72 0.44 -24.66 20.23
N LEU A 73 -0.75 -24.97 19.74
CA LEU A 73 -1.55 -26.04 20.35
C LEU A 73 -1.23 -27.34 19.60
N PRO A 74 -0.83 -28.42 20.31
CA PRO A 74 -0.48 -29.69 19.68
C PRO A 74 -1.70 -30.31 19.00
N PRO A 75 -1.51 -31.17 17.98
CA PRO A 75 -2.61 -32.00 17.48
C PRO A 75 -3.09 -32.86 18.65
N ALA A 76 -4.31 -32.62 19.13
CA ALA A 76 -5.00 -33.56 19.99
C ALA A 76 -5.23 -34.83 19.17
N HIS A 77 -4.28 -35.74 19.29
CA HIS A 77 -4.39 -37.12 18.87
C HIS A 77 -5.58 -37.72 19.62
N LEU A 78 -6.66 -37.96 18.89
CA LEU A 78 -7.71 -38.90 19.27
C LEU A 78 -7.23 -40.31 18.93
N PRO A 79 -6.94 -41.17 19.92
CA PRO A 79 -7.13 -42.60 19.75
C PRO A 79 -8.55 -42.95 20.20
N ILE A 80 -9.39 -43.20 19.20
CA ILE A 80 -10.59 -44.02 19.29
C ILE A 80 -10.21 -45.37 19.93
N SER A 81 -10.92 -45.83 20.95
CA SER A 81 -10.98 -47.23 21.40
C SER A 81 -12.01 -47.43 22.53
N PRO A 82 -12.61 -48.62 22.64
CA PRO A 82 -13.52 -49.29 21.71
C PRO A 82 -15.01 -49.09 22.05
#